data_AF-A0A383DWE3-F1
#
_entry.id   AF-A0A383DWE3-F1
#
_cell.length_a   1.000
_cell.length_b   1.000
_cell.length_c   1.000
_cell.angle_alpha   90.00
_cell.angle_beta   90.00
_cell.angle_gamma   90.00
#
_symmetry.space_group_name_H-M   'P 1'
#
loop_
_entity.id
_entity.type
_entity.pdbx_description
1 polymer ?
#
loop_
_entity_poly.entity_id
_entity_poly.type
_entity_poly.pdbx_seq_one_letter_code
_entity_poly.pdbx_strand_id
1 'polypeptide(L)'
;MIGLPELVNIIEVDPRVELDIRYATKDNFTHQQLYDVAKCYLRPAVAKMVRKSQDYLERTATGKRLLIKDCYRPVSAQKRMWEVVRGTPMSRYVANPNRGGGSVHSFGAAVDVSLIDRNGQELDFGTPYDHLDKLSQPRFEVEFLKKGKLKQSQLDNRRLLR
;
A
#
# COMPACT_ATOMS: atom_id res chain seq x y z
N MET A 1 -4.80 1.74 -31.21
CA MET A 1 -4.91 2.39 -29.90
C MET A 1 -4.89 1.31 -28.84
N ILE A 2 -3.84 1.21 -28.02
CA ILE A 2 -3.88 0.37 -26.82
C ILE A 2 -4.73 1.16 -25.82
N GLY A 3 -5.99 0.76 -25.65
CA GLY A 3 -6.89 1.41 -24.71
C GLY A 3 -6.30 1.36 -23.30
N LEU A 4 -6.41 2.48 -22.56
CA LEU A 4 -6.12 2.46 -21.13
C LEU A 4 -6.95 1.34 -20.49
N PRO A 5 -6.36 0.49 -19.63
CA PRO A 5 -7.11 -0.58 -19.00
C PRO A 5 -8.30 0.03 -18.24
N GLU A 6 -9.48 -0.53 -18.46
CA GLU A 6 -10.65 -0.19 -17.65
C GLU A 6 -10.29 -0.40 -16.17
N LEU A 7 -10.43 0.66 -15.37
CA LEU A 7 -10.22 0.60 -13.93
C LEU A 7 -11.56 0.71 -13.24
N VAL A 8 -11.73 -0.05 -12.17
CA VAL A 8 -12.93 -0.05 -11.34
C VAL A 8 -12.61 0.53 -9.96
N ASN A 9 -13.59 1.24 -9.39
CA ASN A 9 -13.49 1.75 -8.03
C ASN A 9 -13.65 0.58 -7.05
N ILE A 10 -12.71 0.40 -6.13
CA ILE A 10 -12.73 -0.74 -5.21
C ILE A 10 -13.96 -0.76 -4.31
N ILE A 11 -14.49 0.40 -3.93
CA ILE A 11 -15.67 0.50 -3.04
C ILE A 11 -16.93 -0.04 -3.71
N GLU A 12 -17.02 0.03 -5.04
CA GLU A 12 -18.12 -0.56 -5.81
C GLU A 12 -18.00 -2.09 -5.92
N VAL A 13 -16.77 -2.62 -5.81
CA VAL A 13 -16.49 -4.06 -5.88
C VAL A 13 -16.60 -4.73 -4.51
N ASP A 14 -16.17 -4.04 -3.46
CA ASP A 14 -16.25 -4.48 -2.06
C ASP A 14 -16.38 -3.28 -1.11
N PRO A 15 -17.59 -2.95 -0.64
CA PRO A 15 -17.81 -1.81 0.26
C PRO A 15 -17.30 -2.04 1.69
N ARG A 16 -16.74 -3.23 2.00
CA ARG A 16 -16.21 -3.54 3.35
C ARG A 16 -14.80 -3.02 3.55
N VAL A 17 -14.05 -2.76 2.48
CA VAL A 17 -12.69 -2.21 2.58
C VAL A 17 -12.75 -0.74 2.97
N GLU A 18 -11.80 -0.31 3.78
CA GLU A 18 -11.66 1.09 4.17
C GLU A 18 -10.57 1.77 3.34
N LEU A 19 -10.69 3.07 3.12
CA LEU A 19 -9.70 3.87 2.39
C LEU A 19 -8.99 4.85 3.32
N ASP A 20 -7.66 4.84 3.26
CA ASP A 20 -6.78 5.88 3.80
C ASP A 20 -5.73 6.20 2.72
N ILE A 21 -6.19 6.81 1.63
CA ILE A 21 -5.37 7.08 0.43
C ILE A 21 -4.34 8.15 0.77
N ARG A 22 -3.14 7.72 1.17
CA ARG A 22 -2.11 8.57 1.78
C ARG A 22 -1.65 9.71 0.89
N TYR A 23 -1.57 9.45 -0.41
CA TYR A 23 -1.13 10.44 -1.39
C TYR A 23 -2.21 11.47 -1.77
N ALA A 24 -3.45 11.31 -1.31
CA ALA A 24 -4.48 12.36 -1.35
C ALA A 24 -4.36 13.35 -0.16
N THR A 25 -3.41 13.13 0.75
CA THR A 25 -3.11 13.99 1.90
C THR A 25 -1.62 14.36 1.90
N LYS A 26 -1.17 15.11 2.91
CA LYS A 26 0.26 15.36 3.16
C LYS A 26 0.91 14.31 4.10
N ASP A 27 0.13 13.35 4.60
CA ASP A 27 0.61 12.28 5.48
C ASP A 27 1.22 11.13 4.67
N ASN A 28 2.34 11.43 4.02
CA ASN A 28 3.14 10.49 3.24
C ASN A 28 4.60 10.96 3.19
N PHE A 29 5.53 10.14 2.70
CA PHE A 29 6.96 10.46 2.72
C PHE A 29 7.36 11.70 1.91
N THR A 30 6.52 12.16 0.98
CA THR A 30 6.80 13.39 0.21
C THR A 30 6.37 14.65 0.96
N HIS A 31 5.54 14.53 2.00
CA HIS A 31 4.88 15.63 2.70
C HIS A 31 4.04 16.55 1.79
N GLN A 32 3.68 16.05 0.61
CA GLN A 32 2.91 16.76 -0.41
C GLN A 32 1.63 15.97 -0.72
N GLN A 33 0.57 16.69 -1.07
CA GLN A 33 -0.62 16.09 -1.67
C GLN A 33 -0.32 15.84 -3.15
N LEU A 34 -0.41 14.58 -3.57
CA LEU A 34 -0.11 14.15 -4.94
C LEU A 34 -1.37 13.80 -5.73
N TYR A 35 -2.47 13.43 -5.05
CA TYR A 35 -3.76 13.11 -5.65
C TYR A 35 -4.82 14.15 -5.26
N ASP A 36 -5.73 14.42 -6.18
CA ASP A 36 -6.84 15.35 -5.94
C ASP A 36 -8.02 14.68 -5.20
N VAL A 37 -8.11 13.35 -5.26
CA VAL A 37 -9.20 12.57 -4.66
C VAL A 37 -8.68 11.36 -3.89
N ALA A 38 -9.30 11.07 -2.75
CA ALA A 38 -9.04 9.88 -1.95
C ALA A 38 -9.87 8.68 -2.49
N LYS A 39 -9.62 8.28 -3.74
CA LYS A 39 -10.28 7.13 -4.37
C LYS A 39 -9.24 6.07 -4.75
N CYS A 40 -9.65 4.80 -4.73
CA CYS A 40 -8.85 3.69 -5.17
C CYS A 40 -9.44 3.05 -6.43
N TYR A 41 -8.68 3.14 -7.52
CA TYR A 41 -9.00 2.50 -8.80
C TYR A 41 -8.02 1.37 -9.08
N LEU A 42 -8.54 0.22 -9.51
CA LEU A 42 -7.76 -0.99 -9.77
C LEU A 42 -8.22 -1.64 -11.07
N ARG A 43 -7.37 -2.46 -11.69
CA ARG A 43 -7.84 -3.36 -12.75
C ARG A 43 -8.90 -4.32 -12.17
N PRO A 44 -9.94 -4.69 -12.94
CA PRO A 44 -11.00 -5.59 -12.47
C PRO A 44 -10.49 -6.89 -11.84
N ALA A 45 -9.45 -7.49 -12.42
CA ALA A 45 -8.84 -8.71 -11.87
C ALA A 45 -8.21 -8.47 -10.49
N VAL A 46 -7.56 -7.33 -10.28
CA VAL A 46 -6.92 -6.96 -9.01
C VAL A 46 -7.99 -6.64 -7.97
N ALA A 47 -9.02 -5.88 -8.33
CA ALA A 47 -10.14 -5.59 -7.43
C ALA A 47 -10.85 -6.88 -6.96
N LYS A 48 -11.03 -7.86 -7.86
CA LYS A 48 -11.55 -9.19 -7.50
C LYS A 48 -10.64 -9.93 -6.54
N MET A 49 -9.32 -9.78 -6.65
CA MET A 49 -8.37 -10.39 -5.72
C MET A 49 -8.40 -9.70 -4.35
N VAL A 50 -8.53 -8.37 -4.30
CA VAL A 50 -8.72 -7.62 -3.04
C VAL A 50 -9.97 -8.11 -2.30
N ARG A 51 -11.10 -8.26 -3.00
CA ARG A 51 -12.32 -8.83 -2.42
C ARG A 51 -12.10 -10.24 -1.86
N LYS A 52 -11.39 -11.11 -2.60
CA LYS A 52 -11.05 -12.46 -2.12
C LYS A 52 -10.16 -12.42 -0.86
N SER A 53 -9.23 -11.47 -0.79
CA SER A 53 -8.40 -11.26 0.41
C SER A 53 -9.24 -10.80 1.60
N GLN A 54 -10.21 -9.91 1.39
CA GLN A 54 -11.18 -9.51 2.43
C GLN A 54 -12.04 -10.71 2.89
N ASP A 55 -12.53 -11.54 1.96
CA ASP A 55 -13.28 -12.76 2.28
C ASP A 55 -12.44 -13.75 3.11
N TYR A 56 -11.15 -13.91 2.77
CA TYR A 56 -10.24 -14.77 3.52
C TYR A 56 -9.98 -14.21 4.93
N LEU A 57 -9.73 -12.90 5.03
CA LEU A 57 -9.47 -12.22 6.29
C LEU A 57 -10.64 -12.35 7.26
N GLU A 58 -11.88 -12.22 6.79
CA GLU A 58 -13.07 -12.40 7.63
C GLU A 58 -13.19 -13.81 8.22
N ARG A 59 -12.79 -14.82 7.45
CA ARG A 59 -12.82 -16.23 7.88
C ARG A 59 -11.71 -16.56 8.87
N THR A 60 -10.53 -15.97 8.71
CA THR A 60 -9.34 -16.35 9.48
C THR A 60 -9.00 -15.41 10.64
N ALA A 61 -9.45 -14.16 10.58
CA ALA A 61 -9.22 -13.14 11.59
C ALA A 61 -10.47 -12.27 11.79
N THR A 62 -11.48 -12.83 12.46
CA THR A 62 -12.82 -12.22 12.58
C THR A 62 -12.79 -10.79 13.14
N GLY A 63 -13.34 -9.87 12.35
CA GLY A 63 -13.42 -8.45 12.70
C GLY A 63 -12.19 -7.65 12.31
N LYS A 64 -11.31 -8.19 11.47
CA LYS A 64 -10.31 -7.42 10.75
C LYS A 64 -10.82 -7.04 9.37
N ARG A 65 -10.42 -5.87 8.87
CA ARG A 65 -10.73 -5.40 7.51
C ARG A 65 -9.49 -4.83 6.85
N LEU A 66 -9.44 -4.88 5.52
CA LEU A 66 -8.40 -4.23 4.73
C LEU A 66 -8.56 -2.71 4.80
N LEU A 67 -7.43 -2.03 5.01
CA LEU A 67 -7.30 -0.58 4.89
C LEU A 67 -6.38 -0.27 3.72
N ILE A 68 -6.92 0.30 2.66
CA ILE A 68 -6.19 0.56 1.42
C ILE A 68 -5.48 1.92 1.51
N LYS A 69 -4.17 1.92 1.26
CA LYS A 69 -3.29 3.09 1.34
C LYS A 69 -2.94 3.70 -0.03
N ASP A 70 -2.80 2.87 -1.06
CA ASP A 70 -2.60 3.30 -2.45
C ASP A 70 -3.07 2.25 -3.47
N CYS A 71 -3.44 2.70 -4.67
CA CYS A 71 -3.94 1.87 -5.77
C CYS A 71 -3.38 2.38 -7.10
N TYR A 72 -4.21 2.66 -8.11
CA TYR A 72 -3.77 3.35 -9.31
C TYR A 72 -3.06 4.66 -8.97
N ARG A 73 -1.80 4.77 -9.40
CA ARG A 73 -0.96 5.95 -9.22
C ARG A 73 -0.70 6.61 -10.58
N PRO A 74 -1.18 7.84 -10.82
CA PRO A 74 -0.83 8.58 -12.02
C PRO A 74 0.68 8.67 -12.23
N VAL A 75 1.14 8.56 -13.49
CA VAL A 75 2.57 8.66 -13.83
C VAL A 75 3.18 9.99 -13.37
N SER A 76 2.39 11.08 -13.36
CA SER A 76 2.79 12.38 -12.82
C SER A 76 3.13 12.32 -11.33
N ALA A 77 2.33 11.62 -10.53
CA ALA A 77 2.59 11.41 -9.11
C ALA A 77 3.85 10.56 -8.90
N GLN A 78 4.03 9.48 -9.69
CA GLN A 78 5.25 8.66 -9.65
C GLN A 78 6.52 9.49 -9.95
N LYS A 79 6.45 10.42 -10.91
CA LYS A 79 7.55 11.35 -11.20
C LYS A 79 7.84 12.27 -10.01
N ARG A 80 6.82 12.88 -9.40
CA ARG A 80 6.99 13.73 -8.21
C ARG A 80 7.62 12.96 -7.04
N MET A 81 7.15 11.74 -6.78
CA MET A 81 7.75 10.85 -5.78
C MET A 81 9.23 10.58 -6.05
N TRP A 82 9.59 10.32 -7.31
CA TRP A 82 10.98 10.10 -7.69
C TRP A 82 11.87 11.34 -7.49
N GLU A 83 11.37 12.54 -7.80
CA GLU A 83 12.12 13.78 -7.58
C GLU A 83 12.45 14.02 -6.09
N VAL A 84 11.62 13.56 -5.16
CA VAL A 84 11.89 13.65 -3.72
C VAL A 84 13.07 12.77 -3.29
N VAL A 85 13.22 11.58 -3.89
CA VAL A 85 14.20 10.59 -3.42
C VAL A 85 15.44 10.45 -4.30
N ARG A 86 15.44 11.00 -5.52
CA ARG A 86 16.57 10.88 -6.45
C ARG A 86 17.86 11.39 -5.80
N GLY A 87 18.95 10.65 -5.99
CA GLY A 87 20.24 10.99 -5.37
C GLY A 87 20.35 10.68 -3.87
N THR A 88 19.30 10.18 -3.22
CA THR A 88 19.32 9.76 -1.82
C THR A 88 19.41 8.22 -1.68
N PRO A 89 19.78 7.69 -0.51
CA PRO A 89 19.68 6.26 -0.22
C PRO A 89 18.27 5.67 -0.39
N MET A 90 17.23 6.51 -0.29
CA MET A 90 15.82 6.11 -0.43
C MET A 90 15.39 5.85 -1.87
N SER A 91 16.17 6.29 -2.87
CA SER A 91 15.89 6.04 -4.29
C SER A 91 15.70 4.57 -4.65
N ARG A 92 16.21 3.64 -3.83
CA ARG A 92 15.98 2.19 -3.99
C ARG A 92 14.54 1.73 -3.73
N TYR A 93 13.73 2.53 -3.04
CA TYR A 93 12.36 2.18 -2.65
C TYR A 93 11.29 2.77 -3.58
N VAL A 94 11.66 3.71 -4.45
CA VAL A 94 10.73 4.36 -5.38
C VAL A 94 11.15 4.01 -6.80
N ALA A 95 10.23 3.47 -7.60
CA ALA A 95 10.52 3.11 -8.99
C ALA A 95 10.96 4.34 -9.80
N ASN A 96 12.10 4.23 -10.49
CA ASN A 96 12.60 5.29 -11.36
C ASN A 96 11.74 5.36 -12.64
N PRO A 97 11.02 6.47 -12.89
CA PRO A 97 10.12 6.59 -14.04
C PRO A 97 10.85 6.62 -15.39
N ASN A 98 12.16 6.89 -15.40
CA ASN A 98 12.99 6.92 -16.61
C ASN A 98 13.60 5.55 -16.96
N ARG A 99 13.45 4.55 -16.07
CA ARG A 99 13.81 3.17 -16.37
C ARG A 99 12.56 2.45 -16.89
N GLY A 100 12.74 1.58 -17.90
CA GLY A 100 11.64 0.82 -18.49
C GLY A 100 10.85 0.06 -17.42
N GLY A 101 9.53 -0.01 -17.57
CA GLY A 101 8.63 -0.73 -16.67
C GLY A 101 7.78 0.15 -15.74
N GLY A 102 8.25 1.33 -15.34
CA GLY A 102 7.48 2.25 -14.49
C GLY A 102 7.06 1.65 -13.13
N SER A 103 6.10 2.28 -12.44
CA SER A 103 5.50 1.73 -11.22
C SER A 103 4.34 0.80 -11.56
N VAL A 104 4.26 -0.36 -10.90
CA VAL A 104 3.14 -1.31 -11.05
C VAL A 104 1.79 -0.65 -10.71
N HIS A 105 1.80 0.30 -9.77
CA HIS A 105 0.62 1.11 -9.44
C HIS A 105 0.11 1.89 -10.65
N SER A 106 1.00 2.38 -11.53
CA SER A 106 0.59 3.14 -12.72
C SER A 106 -0.11 2.28 -13.78
N PHE A 107 -0.14 0.96 -13.62
CA PHE A 107 -0.94 0.05 -14.44
C PHE A 107 -2.23 -0.42 -13.76
N GLY A 108 -2.54 0.10 -12.56
CA GLY A 108 -3.65 -0.37 -11.73
C GLY A 108 -3.49 -1.82 -11.29
N ALA A 109 -2.24 -2.30 -11.22
CA ALA A 109 -1.87 -3.69 -11.00
C ALA A 109 -1.29 -3.96 -9.60
N ALA A 110 -1.25 -2.95 -8.73
CA ALA A 110 -0.75 -3.02 -7.36
C ALA A 110 -1.72 -2.32 -6.41
N VAL A 111 -1.72 -2.75 -5.16
CA VAL A 111 -2.47 -2.17 -4.05
C VAL A 111 -1.58 -2.21 -2.82
N ASP A 112 -1.50 -1.08 -2.12
CA ASP A 112 -0.88 -1.02 -0.81
C ASP A 112 -1.97 -1.11 0.26
N VAL A 113 -1.79 -2.01 1.21
CA VAL A 113 -2.80 -2.36 2.21
C VAL A 113 -2.19 -2.40 3.61
N SER A 114 -3.06 -2.15 4.58
CA SER A 114 -2.90 -2.40 6.00
C SER A 114 -4.13 -3.14 6.52
N LEU A 115 -4.18 -3.40 7.82
CA LEU A 115 -5.33 -4.00 8.50
C LEU A 115 -5.85 -3.07 9.58
N ILE A 116 -7.16 -3.03 9.74
CA ILE A 116 -7.84 -2.40 10.88
C ILE A 116 -8.58 -3.45 11.70
N ASP A 117 -8.79 -3.14 12.98
CA ASP A 117 -9.65 -3.94 13.86
C ASP A 117 -11.14 -3.54 13.80
N ARG A 118 -11.94 -4.14 14.70
CA ARG A 118 -13.39 -3.90 14.79
C ARG A 118 -13.75 -2.46 15.14
N ASN A 119 -12.83 -1.73 15.77
CA ASN A 119 -12.99 -0.34 16.16
C ASN A 119 -12.49 0.62 15.07
N GLY A 120 -11.99 0.09 13.94
CA GLY A 120 -11.39 0.88 12.88
C GLY A 120 -9.95 1.30 13.16
N GLN A 121 -9.32 0.78 14.22
CA GLN A 121 -7.94 1.11 14.55
C GLN A 121 -6.97 0.29 13.70
N GLU A 122 -6.06 0.96 13.02
CA GLU A 122 -4.98 0.32 12.25
C GLU A 122 -4.08 -0.50 13.18
N LEU A 123 -3.71 -1.71 12.75
CA LEU A 123 -2.82 -2.58 13.51
C LEU A 123 -1.39 -2.04 13.50
N ASP A 124 -0.65 -2.31 14.57
CA ASP A 124 0.76 -1.93 14.66
C ASP A 124 1.64 -2.94 13.89
N PHE A 125 2.26 -2.47 12.80
CA PHE A 125 3.21 -3.25 11.99
C PHE A 125 4.68 -2.91 12.33
N GLY A 126 4.93 -2.09 13.34
CA GLY A 126 6.27 -1.68 13.80
C GLY A 126 6.92 -0.56 12.99
N THR A 127 6.31 -0.18 11.87
CA THR A 127 6.72 0.96 11.05
C THR A 127 5.47 1.65 10.51
N PRO A 128 5.49 2.98 10.32
CA PRO A 128 4.44 3.65 9.57
C PRO A 128 4.45 3.20 8.10
N TYR A 129 3.37 3.52 7.37
CA TYR A 129 3.36 3.42 5.91
C TYR A 129 4.47 4.27 5.28
N ASP A 130 4.98 3.86 4.13
CA ASP A 130 6.13 4.49 3.44
C ASP A 130 7.39 4.65 4.32
N HIS A 131 7.63 3.73 5.25
CA HIS A 131 8.90 3.68 5.97
C HIS A 131 10.01 3.14 5.04
N LEU A 132 10.70 4.04 4.34
CA LEU A 132 11.67 3.73 3.28
C LEU A 132 13.05 3.28 3.80
N ASP A 133 13.07 2.22 4.61
CA ASP A 133 14.28 1.72 5.26
C ASP A 133 14.36 0.18 5.27
N LYS A 134 15.28 -0.38 6.06
CA LYS A 134 15.39 -1.84 6.21
C LYS A 134 14.32 -2.43 7.12
N LEU A 135 13.86 -1.71 8.13
CA LEU A 135 12.89 -2.16 9.13
C LEU A 135 11.53 -2.51 8.52
N SER A 136 11.17 -1.90 7.39
CA SER A 136 9.96 -2.23 6.63
C SER A 136 10.09 -3.47 5.73
N GLN A 137 11.30 -4.01 5.53
CA GLN A 137 11.51 -5.10 4.58
C GLN A 137 11.28 -6.48 5.22
N PRO A 138 10.46 -7.36 4.61
CA PRO A 138 10.17 -8.69 5.17
C PRO A 138 11.41 -9.54 5.44
N ARG A 139 12.43 -9.44 4.59
CA ARG A 139 13.68 -10.22 4.72
C ARG A 139 14.49 -9.94 6.00
N PHE A 140 14.25 -8.80 6.66
CA PHE A 140 14.97 -8.42 7.88
C PHE A 140 14.12 -8.59 9.15
N GLU A 141 12.89 -9.09 9.05
CA GLU A 141 11.96 -9.15 10.19
C GLU A 141 12.49 -10.00 11.35
N VAL A 142 13.03 -11.19 11.07
CA VAL A 142 13.60 -12.08 12.11
C VAL A 142 14.83 -11.45 12.76
N GLU A 143 15.64 -10.74 11.98
CA GLU A 143 16.80 -10.01 12.49
C GLU A 143 16.35 -8.86 13.42
N PHE A 144 15.37 -8.07 13.00
CA PHE A 144 14.87 -6.95 13.77
C PHE A 144 14.06 -7.36 15.00
N LEU A 145 13.39 -8.51 14.96
CA LEU A 145 12.79 -9.13 16.14
C LEU A 145 13.88 -9.46 17.18
N LYS A 146 14.96 -10.15 16.77
CA LYS A 146 16.09 -10.49 17.66
C LYS A 146 16.78 -9.26 18.24
N LYS A 147 16.83 -8.16 17.49
CA LYS A 147 17.40 -6.87 17.91
C LYS A 147 16.44 -6.00 18.74
N GLY A 148 15.22 -6.47 19.01
CA GLY A 148 14.21 -5.71 19.75
C GLY A 148 13.65 -4.50 19.01
N LYS A 149 13.92 -4.37 17.69
CA LYS A 149 13.37 -3.30 16.84
C LYS A 149 11.96 -3.61 16.32
N LEU A 150 11.58 -4.89 16.33
CA LEU A 150 10.21 -5.34 16.13
C LEU A 150 9.75 -6.14 17.34
N LYS A 151 8.47 -6.02 17.67
CA LYS A 151 7.77 -6.86 18.64
C LYS A 151 7.22 -8.11 17.95
N GLN A 152 7.02 -9.19 18.70
CA GLN A 152 6.40 -10.41 18.16
C GLN A 152 5.01 -10.13 17.57
N SER A 153 4.19 -9.33 18.26
CA SER A 153 2.86 -8.91 17.77
C SER A 153 2.90 -8.16 16.44
N GLN A 154 3.92 -7.33 16.21
CA GLN A 154 4.10 -6.61 14.94
C GLN A 154 4.47 -7.58 13.81
N LEU A 155 5.32 -8.57 14.09
CA LEU A 155 5.64 -9.63 13.14
C LEU A 155 4.42 -10.50 12.81
N ASP A 156 3.60 -10.82 13.81
CA ASP A 156 2.38 -11.60 13.61
C ASP A 156 1.36 -10.83 12.76
N ASN A 157 1.21 -9.51 12.98
CA ASN A 157 0.40 -8.66 12.11
C ASN A 157 0.92 -8.64 10.66
N ARG A 158 2.23 -8.52 10.46
CA ARG A 158 2.85 -8.57 9.12
C ARG A 158 2.66 -9.92 8.43
N ARG A 159 2.64 -11.02 9.18
CA ARG A 159 2.34 -12.36 8.67
C ARG A 159 0.87 -12.52 8.32
N LEU A 160 -0.03 -11.99 9.15
CA LEU A 160 -1.47 -12.00 8.85
C LEU A 160 -1.81 -11.26 7.54
N LEU A 161 -1.07 -10.18 7.25
CA LEU A 161 -1.27 -9.40 6.03
C LEU A 161 -0.78 -10.09 4.74
N ARG A 162 0.13 -11.07 4.82
CA ARG A 162 0.79 -11.70 3.65
C ARG A 162 0.30 -13.12 3.41
#